data_AF-A0A925K8I0-F1
#
_entry.id   AF-A0A925K8I0-F1
#
_cell.length_a   1.000
_cell.length_b   1.000
_cell.length_c   1.000
_cell.angle_alpha   90.00
_cell.angle_beta   90.00
_cell.angle_gamma   90.00
#
_symmetry.space_group_name_H-M   'P 1'
#
loop_
_entity.id
_entity.type
_entity.pdbx_description
1 polymer ?
#
loop_
_entity_poly.entity_id
_entity_poly.type
_entity_poly.pdbx_seq_one_letter_code
_entity_poly.pdbx_strand_id
1 'polypeptide(L)'
;MKNIKIIEAPSEIGAGTRGASMGVDAIKIAALDFMSNFFVHFPSEKIHAPNDLLFEPIHSPYAKRIHGVISMTEKISKAVYDCIKGSFFPVVLSG
;
A
#
# COMPACT_ATOMS: atom_id res chain seq x y z
N MET A 1 -3.50 -15.88 19.04
CA MET A 1 -3.07 -15.39 17.72
C MET A 1 -2.69 -13.92 17.87
N LYS A 2 -1.61 -13.42 17.25
CA LYS A 2 -1.32 -11.98 17.28
C LYS A 2 -2.42 -11.25 16.48
N ASN A 3 -2.93 -10.13 16.99
CA ASN A 3 -3.90 -9.33 16.24
C ASN A 3 -3.21 -8.78 14.98
N ILE A 4 -3.64 -9.17 13.80
CA ILE A 4 -3.10 -8.67 12.53
C ILE A 4 -3.81 -7.35 12.20
N LYS A 5 -3.08 -6.41 11.61
CA LYS A 5 -3.65 -5.24 10.92
C LYS A 5 -3.07 -5.17 9.52
N ILE A 6 -3.94 -5.06 8.53
CA ILE A 6 -3.59 -4.97 7.11
C ILE A 6 -3.30 -3.50 6.79
N ILE A 7 -2.20 -3.24 6.10
CA ILE A 7 -1.83 -1.92 5.59
C ILE A 7 -1.81 -2.03 4.07
N GLU A 8 -2.72 -1.33 3.41
CA GLU A 8 -2.86 -1.33 1.96
C GLU A 8 -2.12 -0.13 1.37
N ALA A 9 -1.12 -0.38 0.52
CA ALA A 9 -0.27 0.62 -0.11
C ALA A 9 -0.36 0.53 -1.64
N PRO A 10 -1.49 0.95 -2.25
CA PRO A 10 -1.78 0.84 -3.69
C PRO A 10 -0.95 1.85 -4.52
N SER A 11 0.34 1.63 -4.72
CA SER A 11 1.26 2.63 -5.24
C SER A 11 2.11 2.18 -6.43
N GLU A 12 1.95 2.91 -7.53
CA GLU A 12 2.69 2.64 -8.78
C GLU A 12 3.90 3.57 -8.95
N ILE A 13 4.18 4.43 -7.97
CA ILE A 13 5.06 5.59 -8.14
C ILE A 13 6.54 5.22 -8.30
N GLY A 14 6.97 4.11 -7.69
CA GLY A 14 8.35 3.64 -7.78
C GLY A 14 8.73 3.24 -9.20
N ALA A 15 8.19 2.12 -9.67
CA ALA A 15 8.51 1.58 -11.00
C ALA A 15 7.73 2.27 -12.14
N GLY A 16 6.57 2.87 -11.87
CA GLY A 16 5.66 3.38 -12.89
C GLY A 16 4.86 2.29 -13.59
N THR A 17 4.79 1.08 -13.03
CA THR A 17 4.06 -0.06 -13.59
C THR A 17 2.56 0.13 -13.42
N ARG A 18 1.89 0.42 -14.55
CA ARG A 18 0.44 0.63 -14.62
C ARG A 18 -0.31 -0.61 -14.15
N GLY A 19 -1.22 -0.44 -13.18
CA GLY A 19 -2.05 -1.51 -12.65
C GLY A 19 -1.48 -2.23 -11.44
N ALA A 20 -0.25 -1.95 -11.01
CA ALA A 20 0.28 -2.53 -9.79
C ALA A 20 -0.58 -2.13 -8.57
N SER A 21 -1.10 -0.90 -8.56
CA SER A 21 -1.95 -0.36 -7.48
C SER A 21 -3.23 -1.15 -7.27
N MET A 22 -3.70 -1.83 -8.33
CA MET A 22 -4.89 -2.67 -8.31
C MET A 22 -4.63 -4.04 -7.68
N GLY A 23 -3.38 -4.41 -7.41
CA GLY A 23 -3.01 -5.70 -6.83
C GLY A 23 -3.68 -5.96 -5.48
N VAL A 24 -3.81 -4.92 -4.65
CA VAL A 24 -4.53 -5.02 -3.36
C VAL A 24 -5.99 -5.41 -3.58
N ASP A 25 -6.66 -4.75 -4.52
CA ASP A 25 -8.08 -5.01 -4.82
C ASP A 25 -8.24 -6.38 -5.49
N ALA A 26 -7.30 -6.78 -6.36
CA ALA A 26 -7.28 -8.10 -6.98
C ALA A 26 -7.19 -9.24 -5.94
N ILE A 27 -6.33 -9.10 -4.92
CA ILE A 27 -6.22 -10.09 -3.84
C ILE A 27 -7.52 -10.16 -3.02
N LYS A 28 -8.18 -9.01 -2.77
CA LYS A 28 -9.48 -8.99 -2.07
C LYS A 28 -10.57 -9.69 -2.87
N ILE A 29 -10.62 -9.47 -4.18
CA ILE A 29 -11.55 -10.15 -5.09
C ILE A 29 -11.28 -11.66 -5.08
N ALA A 30 -10.02 -12.07 -5.23
CA ALA A 30 -9.66 -13.49 -5.15
C ALA A 30 -10.06 -14.10 -3.80
N ALA A 31 -9.84 -13.40 -2.68
CA ALA A 31 -10.27 -13.85 -1.37
C ALA A 31 -11.79 -14.04 -1.29
N LEU A 32 -12.58 -13.15 -1.90
CA LEU A 32 -14.03 -13.30 -2.00
C LEU A 32 -14.41 -14.55 -2.80
N ASP A 33 -13.75 -14.79 -3.94
CA ASP A 33 -13.99 -15.98 -4.78
C ASP A 33 -13.67 -17.29 -4.04
N PHE A 34 -12.64 -17.27 -3.18
CA PHE A 34 -12.28 -18.39 -2.30
C PHE A 34 -13.12 -18.46 -1.00
N MET A 35 -14.17 -17.63 -0.86
CA MET A 35 -14.99 -17.51 0.35
C MET A 35 -14.17 -17.27 1.63
N SER A 36 -13.05 -16.55 1.50
CA SER A 36 -12.14 -16.24 2.60
C SER A 36 -12.60 -14.99 3.35
N ASN A 37 -12.82 -15.14 4.65
CA ASN A 37 -13.17 -14.03 5.55
C ASN A 37 -11.96 -13.19 6.00
N PHE A 38 -10.78 -13.41 5.41
CA PHE A 38 -9.52 -12.80 5.86
C PHE A 38 -9.61 -11.27 5.97
N PHE A 39 -10.08 -10.60 4.91
CA PHE A 39 -10.19 -9.13 4.86
C PHE A 39 -11.37 -8.56 5.66
N VAL A 40 -12.30 -9.41 6.10
CA VAL A 40 -13.41 -9.02 7.00
C VAL A 40 -12.98 -9.14 8.46
N HIS A 41 -12.15 -10.14 8.78
CA HIS A 41 -11.75 -10.46 10.14
C HIS A 41 -10.67 -9.53 10.70
N PHE A 42 -9.78 -9.02 9.84
CA PHE A 42 -8.68 -8.15 10.24
C PHE A 42 -8.93 -6.69 9.85
N PRO A 43 -8.67 -5.72 10.75
CA PRO A 43 -8.76 -4.31 10.40
C PRO A 43 -7.77 -3.97 9.28
N SER A 44 -8.20 -3.14 8.33
CA SER A 44 -7.33 -2.62 7.27
C SER A 44 -7.23 -1.09 7.31
N GLU A 45 -6.07 -0.59 6.90
CA GLU A 45 -5.81 0.83 6.70
C GLU A 45 -5.28 1.04 5.28
N LYS A 46 -5.95 1.87 4.48
CA LYS A 46 -5.51 2.19 3.12
C LYS A 46 -4.74 3.50 3.09
N ILE A 47 -3.49 3.43 2.65
CA ILE A 47 -2.61 4.58 2.49
C ILE A 47 -2.91 5.25 1.14
N HIS A 48 -3.13 6.56 1.17
CA HIS A 48 -3.33 7.33 -0.04
C HIS A 48 -2.00 7.50 -0.81
N ALA A 49 -1.95 6.92 -2.01
CA ALA A 49 -0.81 7.00 -2.92
C ALA A 49 -0.96 8.16 -3.92
N PRO A 50 0.10 8.97 -4.13
CA PRO A 50 0.07 10.09 -5.06
C PRO A 50 0.28 9.62 -6.51
N ASN A 51 -0.52 8.66 -6.97
CA ASN A 51 -0.38 8.06 -8.31
C ASN A 51 -0.61 9.09 -9.43
N ASP A 52 -1.23 10.24 -9.15
CA ASP A 52 -1.40 11.33 -10.13
C ASP A 52 -0.06 11.91 -10.62
N LEU A 53 1.02 11.80 -9.83
CA LEU A 53 2.37 12.18 -10.25
C LEU A 53 2.88 11.35 -11.45
N LEU A 54 2.20 10.26 -11.80
CA LEU A 54 2.48 9.49 -13.01
C LEU A 54 2.19 10.27 -14.29
N PHE A 55 1.32 11.28 -14.24
CA PHE A 55 0.95 12.16 -15.34
C PHE A 55 1.78 13.44 -15.40
N GLU A 56 2.60 13.71 -14.38
CA GLU A 56 3.47 14.88 -14.33
C GLU A 56 4.81 14.66 -15.06
N PRO A 57 5.46 15.74 -15.54
CA PRO A 57 6.80 15.70 -16.09
C PRO A 57 7.84 15.15 -15.09
N ILE A 58 8.85 14.45 -15.60
CA ILE A 58 9.97 13.98 -14.78
C ILE A 58 10.99 15.11 -14.64
N HIS A 59 11.06 15.70 -13.45
CA HIS A 59 12.06 16.72 -13.11
C HIS A 59 13.43 16.14 -12.73
N SER A 60 13.47 14.86 -12.33
CA SER A 60 14.67 14.17 -11.87
C SER A 60 14.92 12.91 -12.72
N PRO A 61 15.82 12.97 -13.73
CA PRO A 61 15.99 11.89 -14.70
C PRO A 61 16.50 10.59 -14.08
N TYR A 62 17.35 10.69 -13.05
CA TYR A 62 17.93 9.54 -12.34
C TYR A 62 17.14 9.13 -11.08
N ALA A 63 16.14 9.90 -10.68
CA ALA A 63 15.32 9.67 -9.50
C ALA A 63 13.86 10.01 -9.82
N LYS A 64 13.27 9.23 -10.73
CA LYS A 64 11.94 9.49 -11.26
C LYS A 64 10.93 9.55 -10.10
N ARG A 65 10.24 10.69 -9.97
CA ARG A 65 9.18 10.91 -8.98
C ARG A 65 9.63 10.69 -7.52
N ILE A 66 10.89 11.01 -7.22
CA ILE A 66 11.49 10.80 -5.90
C ILE A 66 10.65 11.40 -4.75
N HIS A 67 10.03 12.56 -4.95
CA HIS A 67 9.14 13.16 -3.94
C HIS A 67 7.93 12.27 -3.62
N GLY A 68 7.32 11.66 -4.64
CA GLY A 68 6.22 10.72 -4.44
C GLY A 68 6.67 9.44 -3.75
N VAL A 69 7.87 8.94 -4.08
CA VAL A 69 8.47 7.77 -3.41
C VAL A 69 8.71 8.06 -1.93
N ILE A 70 9.37 9.18 -1.60
CA ILE A 70 9.63 9.60 -0.22
C ILE A 70 8.30 9.73 0.56
N SER A 71 7.32 10.44 -0.01
CA SER A 71 6.00 10.61 0.60
C SER A 71 5.34 9.27 0.93
N MET A 72 5.43 8.28 0.02
CA MET A 72 4.90 6.95 0.26
C MET A 72 5.66 6.20 1.35
N THR A 73 6.99 6.24 1.33
CA THR A 73 7.82 5.56 2.34
C THR A 73 7.56 6.13 3.73
N GLU A 74 7.44 7.45 3.88
CA GLU A 74 7.12 8.11 5.15
C GLU A 74 5.73 7.68 5.68
N LYS A 75 4.71 7.67 4.82
CA LYS A 75 3.35 7.23 5.19
C LYS A 75 3.32 5.76 5.60
N ILE A 76 3.96 4.88 4.83
CA ILE A 76 4.03 3.44 5.14
C ILE A 76 4.79 3.22 6.44
N SER A 77 5.94 3.87 6.62
CA SER A 77 6.74 3.78 7.84
C SER A 77 5.94 4.21 9.06
N LYS A 78 5.18 5.32 8.95
CA LYS A 78 4.29 5.78 10.02
C LYS A 78 3.18 4.79 10.32
N ALA A 79 2.48 4.26 9.31
CA ALA A 79 1.41 3.28 9.50
C ALA A 79 1.93 1.99 10.17
N VAL A 80 3.11 1.51 9.77
CA VAL A 80 3.76 0.35 10.40
C VAL A 80 4.14 0.64 11.85
N TYR A 81 4.73 1.82 12.12
CA TYR A 81 5.07 2.24 13.48
C TYR A 81 3.82 2.29 14.38
N ASP A 82 2.76 2.96 13.94
CA ASP A 82 1.52 3.09 14.69
C ASP A 82 0.84 1.72 14.91
N CYS A 83 0.90 0.82 13.92
CA CYS A 83 0.43 -0.56 14.02
C CYS A 83 1.16 -1.36 15.11
N ILE A 84 2.50 -1.34 15.10
CA ILE A 84 3.32 -2.02 16.09
C ILE A 84 3.10 -1.42 17.49
N LYS A 85 3.02 -0.09 17.59
CA LYS A 85 2.71 0.61 18.85
C LYS A 85 1.33 0.22 19.40
N GLY A 86 0.38 -0.06 18.51
CA GLY A 86 -0.94 -0.61 18.84
C GLY A 86 -0.94 -2.11 19.19
N SER A 87 0.22 -2.76 19.30
CA SER A 87 0.36 -4.21 19.54
C SER A 87 -0.26 -5.10 18.46
N PHE A 88 -0.38 -4.58 17.23
CA PHE A 88 -0.77 -5.37 16.06
C PHE A 88 0.47 -5.88 15.31
N PHE A 89 0.31 -7.00 14.62
CA PHE A 89 1.25 -7.48 13.62
C PHE A 89 0.90 -6.85 12.25
N PRO A 90 1.77 -6.01 11.68
CA PRO A 90 1.49 -5.36 10.39
C PRO A 90 1.66 -6.34 9.23
N VAL A 91 0.67 -6.42 8.35
CA VAL A 91 0.77 -7.06 7.03
C VAL A 91 0.61 -5.99 5.97
N VAL A 92 1.69 -5.68 5.25
CA VAL A 92 1.68 -4.68 4.19
C VAL A 92 1.38 -5.35 2.86
N LEU A 93 0.32 -4.91 2.19
CA LEU A 93 0.00 -5.27 0.81
C LEU A 93 0.31 -4.08 -0.08
N SER A 94 1.31 -4.22 -0.94
CA SER A 94 1.80 -3.17 -1.82
C SER A 94 1.81 -3.61 -3.28
N GLY A 95 2.09 -2.65 -4.14
CA GLY A 95 1.86 -2.73 -5.58
C GLY A 95 0.99 -1.54 -5.92
#